data_AF-A0A7W0GFN3-F1
#
_entry.id   AF-A0A7W0GFN3-F1
#
_cell.length_a   1.000
_cell.length_b   1.000
_cell.length_c   1.000
_cell.angle_alpha   90.00
_cell.angle_beta   90.00
_cell.angle_gamma   90.00
#
_symmetry.space_group_name_H-M   'P 1'
#
loop_
_entity.id
_entity.type
_entity.pdbx_description
1 polymer ?
#
loop_
_entity_poly.entity_id
_entity_poly.type
_entity_poly.pdbx_seq_one_letter_code
_entity_poly.pdbx_strand_id
1 'polypeptide(L)'
;MSSAMDAVAVDPDLRSALRLLTVAPDGEDYIVARPELGVYVAIPRPGVVLIQALQDGASLAVAADRAGDAAGEEVDATDFIAGLRAAGLLSSSGDAGLRVTGKRVGWVERIPRAAVKPLFGRIAWASYVAAAVTAVLLLMLRPDLRPIFDDIWFLTDPIWSLLALIATSLIITAGHECWHWLAGRAVGVPARFRVSRRGLFIVFESDLSQLVTLPRRVRYSPMLAGIAFDVTLLAAALLLRLGFREEVVSIPPALDRFLGAVVFGQLVVLVWQMCGVAFRSDGYAILANALGCHNLRRATALTVKYRLRRLDAPEAEELARMGSRDRSVASWFWLVSVAGGFFMFWAFIKYLLPFTYGMIEWVGPNIGSLAADTVVFWQSLVLVALLVAQFAVIPLIARRERGDDRPAAPTPVVPQDAPTVSSRYAPAWRTLFVVLVIFASMYGINNLRQFVGVSADATADNVAADALDDSCLPGQRVRILDYPHVSQQDIGDTVYNSNPPTSGPHYGAAVAPGIYRTPLSPGQTVHGQEHGRVVIHYRPDTPADIVAALESIGKRFAPDTVVHPNPEIDSQIALTAWGRIDTLDTYDEDRIVAFVDLLRGRYDHAPAGSSDCQAGT
;
A
#
# COMPACT_ATOMS: atom_id res chain seq x y z
N MET A 1 -65.92 -11.90 -33.46
CA MET A 1 -64.57 -11.72 -34.06
C MET A 1 -63.53 -11.58 -32.95
N SER A 2 -63.41 -12.61 -32.09
CA SER A 2 -62.69 -12.54 -30.80
C SER A 2 -61.63 -13.65 -30.67
N SER A 3 -60.92 -13.98 -31.74
CA SER A 3 -59.97 -15.11 -31.75
C SER A 3 -58.69 -14.85 -32.56
N ALA A 4 -58.40 -13.60 -32.91
CA ALA A 4 -57.25 -13.26 -33.76
C ALA A 4 -56.23 -12.30 -33.12
N MET A 5 -56.43 -11.88 -31.87
CA MET A 5 -55.49 -11.00 -31.15
C MET A 5 -54.58 -11.73 -30.13
N ASP A 6 -54.75 -13.04 -29.91
CA ASP A 6 -54.07 -13.77 -28.83
C ASP A 6 -52.74 -14.44 -29.20
N ALA A 7 -52.28 -14.31 -30.45
CA ALA A 7 -51.08 -15.01 -30.92
C ALA A 7 -50.10 -14.07 -31.63
N VAL A 8 -49.63 -13.01 -30.95
CA VAL A 8 -48.29 -12.50 -31.28
C VAL A 8 -47.31 -13.56 -30.82
N ALA A 9 -47.01 -14.50 -31.73
CA ALA A 9 -45.96 -15.48 -31.53
C ALA A 9 -44.66 -14.71 -31.26
N VAL A 10 -44.05 -14.98 -30.11
CA VAL A 10 -42.76 -14.40 -29.73
C VAL A 10 -41.76 -14.73 -30.84
N ASP A 11 -41.14 -13.70 -31.41
CA ASP A 11 -40.12 -13.80 -32.45
C ASP A 11 -39.11 -14.92 -32.13
N PRO A 12 -38.84 -15.87 -33.04
CA PRO A 12 -37.87 -16.95 -32.84
C PRO A 12 -36.51 -16.46 -32.34
N ASP A 13 -36.04 -15.32 -32.83
CA ASP A 13 -34.75 -14.73 -32.44
C ASP A 13 -34.80 -14.26 -30.98
N LEU A 14 -35.87 -13.59 -30.58
CA LEU A 14 -36.10 -13.19 -29.20
C LEU A 14 -36.18 -14.42 -28.26
N ARG A 15 -36.90 -15.46 -28.68
CA ARG A 15 -37.01 -16.71 -27.90
C ARG A 15 -35.65 -17.39 -27.73
N SER A 16 -34.81 -17.38 -28.75
CA SER A 16 -33.44 -17.92 -28.67
C SER A 16 -32.56 -17.11 -27.71
N ALA A 17 -32.65 -15.78 -27.75
CA ALA A 17 -31.91 -14.89 -26.85
C ALA A 17 -32.37 -15.01 -25.38
N LEU A 18 -33.67 -15.16 -25.15
CA LEU A 18 -34.26 -15.34 -23.81
C LEU A 18 -33.85 -16.67 -23.17
N ARG A 19 -33.71 -17.75 -23.94
CA ARG A 19 -33.25 -19.06 -23.43
C ARG A 19 -31.82 -19.03 -22.87
N LEU A 20 -31.00 -18.09 -23.34
CA LEU A 20 -29.63 -17.90 -22.87
C LEU A 20 -29.56 -17.09 -21.58
N LEU A 21 -30.68 -16.53 -21.10
CA LEU A 21 -30.74 -15.81 -19.84
C LEU A 21 -30.77 -16.77 -18.66
N THR A 22 -29.93 -16.49 -17.67
CA THR A 22 -29.96 -17.16 -16.37
C THR A 22 -30.59 -16.22 -15.35
N VAL A 23 -31.47 -16.75 -14.50
CA VAL A 23 -32.15 -15.98 -13.44
C VAL A 23 -31.72 -16.53 -12.09
N ALA A 24 -31.32 -15.64 -11.18
CA ALA A 24 -30.98 -15.99 -9.81
C ALA A 24 -31.67 -15.04 -8.82
N PRO A 25 -32.26 -15.54 -7.71
CA PRO A 25 -32.84 -14.69 -6.68
C PRO A 25 -31.75 -13.91 -5.91
N ASP A 26 -32.01 -12.63 -5.58
CA ASP A 26 -31.08 -11.77 -4.86
C ASP A 26 -31.76 -10.81 -3.86
N GLY A 27 -32.39 -11.36 -2.82
CA GLY A 27 -33.15 -10.59 -1.83
C GLY A 27 -34.57 -10.34 -2.32
N GLU A 28 -35.00 -9.07 -2.34
CA GLU A 28 -36.32 -8.66 -2.89
C GLU A 28 -36.32 -8.61 -4.43
N ASP A 29 -35.12 -8.50 -5.04
CA ASP A 29 -34.93 -8.44 -6.48
C ASP A 29 -34.35 -9.76 -7.03
N TYR A 30 -34.34 -9.88 -8.36
CA TYR A 30 -33.75 -11.00 -9.08
C TYR A 30 -32.67 -10.50 -10.03
N ILE A 31 -31.62 -11.28 -10.24
CA ILE A 31 -30.59 -10.96 -11.23
C ILE A 31 -30.76 -11.83 -12.47
N VAL A 32 -30.92 -11.15 -13.60
CA VAL A 32 -30.99 -11.74 -14.93
C VAL A 32 -29.66 -11.53 -15.63
N ALA A 33 -29.05 -12.62 -16.10
CA ALA A 33 -27.69 -12.64 -16.58
C ALA A 33 -27.57 -13.24 -17.99
N ARG A 34 -26.65 -12.67 -18.80
CA ARG A 34 -26.06 -13.33 -19.98
C ARG A 34 -24.57 -13.56 -19.70
N PRO A 35 -24.20 -14.71 -19.11
CA PRO A 35 -22.81 -14.97 -18.69
C PRO A 35 -21.79 -14.89 -19.83
N GLU A 36 -22.18 -15.24 -21.06
CA GLU A 36 -21.33 -15.17 -22.25
C GLU A 36 -20.95 -13.73 -22.61
N LEU A 37 -21.90 -12.80 -22.46
CA LEU A 37 -21.74 -11.37 -22.74
C LEU A 37 -21.19 -10.59 -21.52
N GLY A 38 -21.20 -11.20 -20.34
CA GLY A 38 -20.80 -10.55 -19.09
C GLY A 38 -21.75 -9.43 -18.65
N VAL A 39 -23.01 -9.49 -19.08
CA VAL A 39 -24.07 -8.53 -18.76
C VAL A 39 -24.97 -9.12 -17.67
N TYR A 40 -25.22 -8.35 -16.63
CA TYR A 40 -26.06 -8.72 -15.49
C TYR A 40 -26.97 -7.55 -15.15
N VAL A 41 -28.27 -7.79 -15.02
CA VAL A 41 -29.28 -6.76 -14.70
C VAL A 41 -30.09 -7.22 -13.49
N ALA A 42 -30.23 -6.35 -12.49
CA ALA A 42 -31.14 -6.58 -11.37
C ALA A 42 -32.55 -6.11 -11.77
N ILE A 43 -33.54 -6.97 -11.60
CA ILE A 43 -34.92 -6.78 -12.05
C ILE A 43 -35.88 -7.19 -10.92
N PRO A 44 -36.95 -6.42 -10.67
CA PRO A 44 -38.00 -6.79 -9.74
C PRO A 44 -38.70 -8.12 -10.10
N ARG A 45 -39.36 -8.74 -9.11
CA ARG A 45 -40.08 -10.01 -9.27
C ARG A 45 -41.02 -10.07 -10.49
N PRO A 46 -41.86 -9.05 -10.79
CA PRO A 46 -42.74 -9.09 -11.96
C PRO A 46 -42.01 -9.29 -13.29
N GLY A 47 -40.85 -8.63 -13.47
CA GLY A 47 -40.06 -8.76 -14.69
C GLY A 47 -39.47 -10.16 -14.87
N VAL A 48 -39.19 -10.88 -13.78
CA VAL A 48 -38.76 -12.29 -13.85
C VAL A 48 -39.90 -13.22 -14.19
N VAL A 49 -41.10 -12.99 -13.65
CA VAL A 49 -42.29 -13.77 -14.01
C VAL A 49 -42.57 -13.65 -15.50
N LEU A 50 -42.40 -12.45 -16.07
CA LEU A 50 -42.47 -12.23 -17.51
C LEU A 50 -41.43 -13.08 -18.28
N ILE A 51 -40.16 -13.01 -17.87
CA ILE A 51 -39.07 -13.75 -18.53
C ILE A 51 -39.29 -15.26 -18.46
N GLN A 52 -39.65 -15.79 -17.29
CA GLN A 52 -39.89 -17.22 -17.09
C GLN A 52 -41.09 -17.69 -17.92
N ALA A 53 -42.20 -16.95 -17.92
CA ALA A 53 -43.36 -17.28 -18.75
C ALA A 53 -42.98 -17.33 -20.24
N LEU A 54 -42.16 -16.39 -20.73
CA LEU A 54 -41.66 -16.40 -22.11
C LEU A 54 -40.68 -17.55 -22.40
N GLN A 55 -39.83 -17.91 -21.44
CA GLN A 55 -38.92 -19.06 -21.54
C GLN A 55 -39.68 -20.39 -21.60
N ASP A 56 -40.78 -20.49 -20.84
CA ASP A 56 -41.71 -21.63 -20.83
C ASP A 56 -42.57 -21.71 -22.10
N GLY A 57 -42.46 -20.74 -23.00
CA GLY A 57 -43.10 -20.72 -24.30
C GLY A 57 -44.47 -20.03 -24.34
N ALA A 58 -44.85 -19.29 -23.30
CA ALA A 58 -46.08 -18.48 -23.30
C ALA A 58 -46.05 -17.38 -24.37
N SER A 59 -47.23 -16.91 -24.78
CA SER A 59 -47.35 -15.71 -25.62
C SER A 59 -47.02 -14.45 -24.82
N LEU A 60 -46.70 -13.35 -25.52
CA LEU A 60 -46.37 -12.08 -24.87
C LEU A 60 -47.53 -11.57 -23.99
N ALA A 61 -48.77 -11.74 -24.44
CA ALA A 61 -49.96 -11.36 -23.69
C ALA A 61 -50.12 -12.16 -22.39
N VAL A 62 -49.97 -13.49 -22.46
CA VAL A 62 -50.05 -14.36 -21.27
C VAL A 62 -48.91 -14.10 -20.29
N ALA A 63 -47.72 -13.80 -20.80
CA ALA A 63 -46.60 -13.43 -19.95
C ALA A 63 -46.85 -12.07 -19.25
N ALA A 64 -47.38 -11.08 -19.98
CA ALA A 64 -47.69 -9.75 -19.44
C ALA A 64 -48.74 -9.82 -18.33
N ASP A 65 -49.78 -10.62 -18.54
CA ASP A 65 -50.86 -10.86 -17.57
C ASP A 65 -50.31 -11.46 -16.26
N ARG A 66 -49.50 -12.53 -16.36
CA ARG A 66 -48.83 -13.14 -15.20
C ARG A 66 -47.88 -12.19 -14.48
N ALA A 67 -47.20 -11.32 -15.22
CA ALA A 67 -46.33 -10.31 -14.64
C ALA A 67 -47.16 -9.21 -13.94
N GLY A 68 -48.31 -8.84 -14.49
CA GLY A 68 -49.25 -7.88 -13.90
C GLY A 68 -49.83 -8.37 -12.59
N ASP A 69 -50.23 -9.64 -12.52
CA ASP A 69 -50.66 -10.30 -11.28
C ASP A 69 -49.57 -10.25 -10.18
N ALA A 70 -48.30 -10.37 -10.58
CA ALA A 70 -47.17 -10.31 -9.66
C ALA A 70 -46.81 -8.87 -9.25
N ALA A 71 -47.12 -7.87 -10.07
CA ALA A 71 -46.86 -6.45 -9.81
C ALA A 71 -48.00 -5.77 -9.04
N GLY A 72 -49.23 -6.25 -9.19
CA GLY A 72 -50.44 -5.57 -8.73
C GLY A 72 -50.89 -4.42 -9.64
N GLU A 73 -50.29 -4.28 -10.83
CA GLU A 73 -50.58 -3.27 -11.85
C GLU A 73 -50.29 -3.83 -13.26
N GLU A 74 -50.81 -3.19 -14.32
CA GLU A 74 -50.53 -3.62 -15.69
C GLU A 74 -49.04 -3.44 -16.05
N VAL A 75 -48.43 -4.48 -16.62
CA VAL A 75 -47.01 -4.49 -17.02
C VAL A 75 -46.89 -4.37 -18.53
N ASP A 76 -46.22 -3.31 -19.01
CA ASP A 76 -45.84 -3.19 -20.43
C ASP A 76 -44.67 -4.13 -20.77
N ALA A 77 -45.02 -5.31 -21.28
CA ALA A 77 -44.03 -6.30 -21.68
C ALA A 77 -43.16 -5.86 -22.88
N THR A 78 -43.65 -4.96 -23.74
CA THR A 78 -42.91 -4.50 -24.92
C THR A 78 -41.82 -3.53 -24.52
N ASP A 79 -42.15 -2.55 -23.67
CA ASP A 79 -41.17 -1.61 -23.10
C ASP A 79 -40.12 -2.35 -22.27
N PHE A 80 -40.54 -3.35 -21.48
CA PHE A 80 -39.61 -4.18 -20.72
C PHE A 80 -38.61 -4.93 -21.62
N ILE A 81 -39.07 -5.56 -22.72
CA ILE A 81 -38.17 -6.23 -23.69
C ILE A 81 -37.24 -5.22 -24.38
N ALA A 82 -37.73 -4.01 -24.70
CA ALA A 82 -36.90 -2.93 -25.22
C ALA A 82 -35.79 -2.56 -24.22
N GLY A 83 -36.12 -2.48 -22.92
CA GLY A 83 -35.16 -2.30 -21.84
C GLY A 83 -34.10 -3.40 -21.76
N LEU A 84 -34.49 -4.69 -21.88
CA LEU A 84 -33.54 -5.81 -21.92
C LEU A 84 -32.61 -5.74 -23.13
N ARG A 85 -33.13 -5.34 -24.29
CA ARG A 85 -32.34 -5.17 -25.52
C ARG A 85 -31.35 -4.00 -25.37
N ALA A 86 -31.81 -2.88 -24.84
CA ALA A 86 -30.96 -1.72 -24.57
C ALA A 86 -29.84 -2.09 -23.57
N ALA A 87 -30.15 -2.84 -22.51
CA ALA A 87 -29.17 -3.34 -21.56
C ALA A 87 -28.14 -4.33 -22.16
N GLY A 88 -28.34 -4.78 -23.41
CA GLY A 88 -27.46 -5.73 -24.09
C GLY A 88 -27.68 -7.19 -23.71
N LEU A 89 -28.73 -7.50 -22.95
CA LEU A 89 -29.07 -8.88 -22.56
C LEU A 89 -29.65 -9.71 -23.72
N LEU A 90 -30.09 -9.06 -24.80
CA LEU A 90 -30.69 -9.74 -25.96
C LEU A 90 -29.85 -9.60 -27.23
N SER A 91 -28.61 -9.10 -27.13
CA SER A 91 -27.70 -8.94 -28.28
C SER A 91 -27.26 -10.29 -28.85
N SER A 92 -27.02 -10.34 -30.16
CA SER A 92 -26.49 -11.50 -30.86
C SER A 92 -24.99 -11.63 -30.60
N SER A 93 -24.47 -12.87 -30.55
CA SER A 93 -23.07 -13.15 -30.18
C SER A 93 -22.04 -12.53 -31.13
N GLY A 94 -22.45 -12.06 -32.32
CA GLY A 94 -21.60 -11.38 -33.30
C GLY A 94 -21.26 -9.92 -32.95
N ASP A 95 -22.12 -9.22 -32.20
CA ASP A 95 -21.89 -7.81 -31.79
C ASP A 95 -20.92 -7.66 -30.61
N ALA A 96 -20.60 -8.77 -29.93
CA ALA A 96 -19.72 -8.78 -28.75
C ALA A 96 -18.22 -8.61 -29.07
N GLY A 97 -17.85 -8.47 -30.35
CA GLY A 97 -16.46 -8.40 -30.83
C GLY A 97 -15.64 -7.20 -30.35
N LEU A 98 -16.22 -6.25 -29.62
CA LEU A 98 -15.61 -4.93 -29.40
C LEU A 98 -15.07 -4.61 -27.99
N ARG A 99 -15.07 -5.49 -26.98
CA ARG A 99 -14.76 -5.03 -25.60
C ARG A 99 -13.82 -5.81 -24.70
N VAL A 100 -13.02 -6.76 -25.19
CA VAL A 100 -12.14 -7.51 -24.27
C VAL A 100 -10.74 -7.77 -24.84
N THR A 101 -9.84 -6.80 -24.71
CA THR A 101 -8.43 -6.83 -25.12
C THR A 101 -7.47 -7.29 -24.01
N GLY A 102 -7.77 -8.42 -23.34
CA GLY A 102 -6.89 -8.99 -22.31
C GLY A 102 -6.36 -10.37 -22.71
N LYS A 103 -5.04 -10.59 -22.66
CA LYS A 103 -4.44 -11.92 -22.87
C LYS A 103 -4.84 -12.86 -21.73
N ARG A 104 -5.39 -14.03 -22.06
CA ARG A 104 -5.73 -15.09 -21.10
C ARG A 104 -4.48 -15.89 -20.73
N VAL A 105 -4.37 -16.31 -19.48
CA VAL A 105 -3.26 -17.15 -19.00
C VAL A 105 -3.71 -18.61 -18.96
N GLY A 106 -3.47 -19.35 -20.05
CA GLY A 106 -4.09 -20.66 -20.30
C GLY A 106 -3.68 -21.82 -19.37
N TRP A 107 -2.55 -21.74 -18.66
CA TRP A 107 -2.15 -22.78 -17.70
C TRP A 107 -2.88 -22.65 -16.35
N VAL A 108 -3.16 -21.41 -15.93
CA VAL A 108 -3.92 -21.09 -14.70
C VAL A 108 -5.36 -21.60 -14.81
N GLU A 109 -5.98 -21.51 -15.99
CA GLU A 109 -7.35 -21.97 -16.22
C GLU A 109 -7.55 -23.51 -16.15
N ARG A 110 -6.47 -24.30 -16.08
CA ARG A 110 -6.52 -25.78 -16.01
C ARG A 110 -6.63 -26.35 -14.59
N ILE A 111 -6.55 -25.52 -13.55
CA ILE A 111 -6.61 -26.01 -12.16
C ILE A 111 -8.02 -26.59 -11.87
N PRO A 112 -8.14 -27.86 -11.46
CA PRO A 112 -9.43 -28.50 -11.23
C PRO A 112 -10.07 -27.97 -9.94
N ARG A 113 -11.41 -27.81 -9.96
CA ARG A 113 -12.20 -27.35 -8.80
C ARG A 113 -11.94 -28.17 -7.53
N ALA A 114 -11.72 -29.47 -7.67
CA ALA A 114 -11.45 -30.37 -6.56
C ALA A 114 -10.16 -30.03 -5.80
N ALA A 115 -9.12 -29.54 -6.48
CA ALA A 115 -7.87 -29.15 -5.86
C ALA A 115 -7.98 -27.84 -5.06
N VAL A 116 -8.89 -26.96 -5.45
CA VAL A 116 -9.03 -25.62 -4.85
C VAL A 116 -10.03 -25.59 -3.70
N LYS A 117 -11.04 -26.47 -3.72
CA LYS A 117 -12.10 -26.53 -2.71
C LYS A 117 -11.59 -26.60 -1.25
N PRO A 118 -10.51 -27.35 -0.92
CA PRO A 118 -9.98 -27.37 0.45
C PRO A 118 -9.49 -26.02 0.97
N LEU A 119 -8.95 -25.16 0.09
CA LEU A 119 -8.45 -23.82 0.44
C LEU A 119 -9.56 -22.85 0.87
N PHE A 120 -10.82 -23.17 0.57
CA PHE A 120 -11.98 -22.33 0.93
C PHE A 120 -13.01 -23.10 1.76
N GLY A 121 -12.58 -24.20 2.38
CA GLY A 121 -13.38 -24.97 3.34
C GLY A 121 -13.46 -24.31 4.72
N ARG A 122 -14.23 -24.90 5.63
CA ARG A 122 -14.39 -24.38 7.01
C ARG A 122 -13.08 -24.30 7.78
N ILE A 123 -12.20 -25.30 7.61
CA ILE A 123 -10.89 -25.35 8.26
C ILE A 123 -9.99 -24.22 7.74
N ALA A 124 -9.98 -23.99 6.43
CA ALA A 124 -9.21 -22.90 5.83
C ALA A 124 -9.72 -21.53 6.33
N TRP A 125 -11.03 -21.29 6.34
CA TRP A 125 -11.58 -20.05 6.89
C TRP A 125 -11.26 -19.87 8.38
N ALA A 126 -11.30 -20.93 9.18
CA ALA A 126 -10.86 -20.87 10.57
C ALA A 126 -9.37 -20.49 10.69
N SER A 127 -8.51 -21.02 9.82
CA SER A 127 -7.09 -20.65 9.78
C SER A 127 -6.85 -19.20 9.35
N TYR A 128 -7.63 -18.68 8.39
CA TYR A 128 -7.54 -17.27 7.96
C TYR A 128 -7.98 -16.31 9.08
N VAL A 129 -9.04 -16.67 9.81
CA VAL A 129 -9.47 -15.91 10.99
C VAL A 129 -8.42 -15.97 12.09
N ALA A 130 -7.84 -17.16 12.36
CA ALA A 130 -6.76 -17.31 13.33
C ALA A 130 -5.52 -16.47 12.95
N ALA A 131 -5.17 -16.43 11.66
CA ALA A 131 -4.09 -15.58 11.15
C ALA A 131 -4.39 -14.09 11.37
N ALA A 132 -5.60 -13.63 11.04
CA ALA A 132 -6.01 -12.24 11.26
C ALA A 132 -5.97 -11.86 12.76
N VAL A 133 -6.49 -12.72 13.64
CA VAL A 133 -6.43 -12.51 15.10
C VAL A 133 -4.99 -12.49 15.58
N THR A 134 -4.15 -13.40 15.10
CA THR A 134 -2.73 -13.46 15.46
C THR A 134 -2.01 -12.17 15.04
N ALA A 135 -2.22 -11.69 13.82
CA ALA A 135 -1.62 -10.45 13.34
C ALA A 135 -2.02 -9.24 14.20
N VAL A 136 -3.30 -9.13 14.56
CA VAL A 136 -3.81 -8.06 15.45
C VAL A 136 -3.19 -8.17 16.84
N LEU A 137 -3.19 -9.36 17.45
CA LEU A 137 -2.63 -9.58 18.78
C LEU A 137 -1.13 -9.26 18.82
N LEU A 138 -0.36 -9.68 17.82
CA LEU A 138 1.06 -9.38 17.73
C LEU A 138 1.29 -7.87 17.60
N LEU A 139 0.59 -7.18 16.70
CA LEU A 139 0.75 -5.73 16.54
C LEU A 139 0.34 -4.94 17.81
N MET A 140 -0.63 -5.44 18.57
CA MET A 140 -1.06 -4.81 19.83
C MET A 140 -0.07 -5.08 20.97
N LEU A 141 0.34 -6.33 21.15
CA LEU A 141 1.13 -6.78 22.31
C LEU A 141 2.63 -6.65 22.13
N ARG A 142 3.12 -6.55 20.89
CA ARG A 142 4.55 -6.50 20.54
C ARG A 142 4.87 -5.23 19.75
N PRO A 143 5.12 -4.10 20.43
CA PRO A 143 5.50 -2.85 19.77
C PRO A 143 6.75 -2.96 18.91
N ASP A 144 7.66 -3.87 19.27
CA ASP A 144 8.89 -4.21 18.54
C ASP A 144 8.65 -4.83 17.16
N LEU A 145 7.48 -5.43 16.92
CA LEU A 145 7.10 -6.01 15.63
C LEU A 145 6.36 -5.02 14.72
N ARG A 146 6.04 -3.83 15.22
CA ARG A 146 5.36 -2.79 14.43
C ARG A 146 6.34 -2.27 13.37
N PRO A 147 5.87 -2.03 12.14
CA PRO A 147 6.76 -1.55 11.10
C PRO A 147 7.21 -0.13 11.40
N ILE A 148 8.50 0.11 11.21
CA ILE A 148 9.11 1.45 11.21
C ILE A 148 9.47 1.84 9.79
N PHE A 149 9.59 3.14 9.51
CA PHE A 149 9.89 3.64 8.16
C PHE A 149 11.22 3.10 7.61
N ASP A 150 12.16 2.83 8.52
CA ASP A 150 13.49 2.35 8.18
C ASP A 150 13.49 0.90 7.68
N ASP A 151 12.45 0.11 7.99
CA ASP A 151 12.31 -1.26 7.49
C ASP A 151 12.28 -1.30 5.94
N ILE A 152 11.88 -0.20 5.29
CA ILE A 152 11.82 -0.05 3.83
C ILE A 152 13.23 -0.07 3.21
N TRP A 153 14.26 0.34 3.96
CA TRP A 153 15.66 0.40 3.53
C TRP A 153 16.46 -0.81 4.05
N PHE A 154 15.99 -2.01 3.75
CA PHE A 154 16.54 -3.25 4.31
C PHE A 154 17.85 -3.72 3.64
N LEU A 155 18.21 -3.18 2.47
CA LEU A 155 19.51 -3.39 1.82
C LEU A 155 20.38 -2.14 1.94
N THR A 156 21.70 -2.34 1.90
CA THR A 156 22.71 -1.27 1.96
C THR A 156 22.51 -0.20 0.89
N ASP A 157 21.97 -0.60 -0.27
CA ASP A 157 21.63 0.32 -1.36
C ASP A 157 20.11 0.58 -1.39
N PRO A 158 19.69 1.86 -1.26
CA PRO A 158 18.29 2.26 -1.31
C PRO A 158 17.55 1.85 -2.58
N ILE A 159 18.23 1.80 -3.73
CA ILE A 159 17.61 1.43 -5.01
C ILE A 159 17.32 -0.05 -5.04
N TRP A 160 18.24 -0.89 -4.57
CA TRP A 160 18.00 -2.32 -4.51
C TRP A 160 16.84 -2.64 -3.57
N SER A 161 16.74 -1.94 -2.43
CA SER A 161 15.59 -2.02 -1.53
C SER A 161 14.28 -1.64 -2.26
N LEU A 162 14.27 -0.51 -2.98
CA LEU A 162 13.09 -0.05 -3.72
C LEU A 162 12.68 -1.01 -4.84
N LEU A 163 13.63 -1.50 -5.64
CA LEU A 163 13.36 -2.46 -6.72
C LEU A 163 12.81 -3.77 -6.18
N ALA A 164 13.38 -4.27 -5.07
CA ALA A 164 12.89 -5.46 -4.40
C ALA A 164 11.48 -5.24 -3.82
N LEU A 165 11.15 -4.07 -3.31
CA LEU A 165 9.79 -3.74 -2.86
C LEU A 165 8.80 -3.66 -4.01
N ILE A 166 9.18 -3.06 -5.15
CA ILE A 166 8.33 -3.03 -6.34
C ILE A 166 8.04 -4.47 -6.80
N ALA A 167 9.08 -5.30 -6.93
CA ALA A 167 8.93 -6.70 -7.32
C ALA A 167 8.04 -7.47 -6.33
N THR A 168 8.27 -7.29 -5.02
CA THR A 168 7.49 -7.92 -3.95
C THR A 168 6.03 -7.48 -4.01
N SER A 169 5.75 -6.19 -4.20
CA SER A 169 4.39 -5.66 -4.31
C SER A 169 3.63 -6.25 -5.50
N LEU A 170 4.30 -6.48 -6.64
CA LEU A 170 3.72 -7.11 -7.81
C LEU A 170 3.38 -8.58 -7.54
N ILE A 171 4.29 -9.31 -6.87
CA ILE A 171 4.07 -10.72 -6.49
C ILE A 171 2.89 -10.84 -5.52
N ILE A 172 2.86 -9.99 -4.49
CA ILE A 172 1.78 -9.95 -3.50
C ILE A 172 0.45 -9.63 -4.18
N THR A 173 0.40 -8.60 -5.01
CA THR A 173 -0.82 -8.21 -5.74
C THR A 173 -1.31 -9.33 -6.66
N ALA A 174 -0.40 -10.01 -7.36
CA ALA A 174 -0.73 -11.17 -8.17
C ALA A 174 -1.29 -12.32 -7.32
N GLY A 175 -0.71 -12.55 -6.13
CA GLY A 175 -1.18 -13.55 -5.17
C GLY A 175 -2.58 -13.27 -4.65
N HIS A 176 -2.86 -12.01 -4.27
CA HIS A 176 -4.16 -11.52 -3.83
C HIS A 176 -5.24 -11.76 -4.90
N GLU A 177 -4.98 -11.32 -6.14
CA GLU A 177 -5.91 -11.52 -7.27
C GLU A 177 -6.06 -13.02 -7.61
N CYS A 178 -4.98 -13.79 -7.56
CA CYS A 178 -5.04 -15.24 -7.74
C CYS A 178 -5.97 -15.89 -6.70
N TRP A 179 -5.96 -15.41 -5.45
CA TRP A 179 -6.84 -15.92 -4.40
C TRP A 179 -8.32 -15.65 -4.67
N HIS A 180 -8.68 -14.45 -5.15
CA HIS A 180 -10.03 -14.15 -5.63
C HIS A 180 -10.46 -15.09 -6.75
N TRP A 181 -9.59 -15.27 -7.74
CA TRP A 181 -9.85 -16.16 -8.86
C TRP A 181 -10.05 -17.62 -8.42
N LEU A 182 -9.16 -18.14 -7.57
CA LEU A 182 -9.25 -19.49 -7.00
C LEU A 182 -10.56 -19.68 -6.21
N ALA A 183 -10.94 -18.71 -5.40
CA ALA A 183 -12.19 -18.76 -4.64
C ALA A 183 -13.42 -18.78 -5.55
N GLY A 184 -13.44 -17.96 -6.61
CA GLY A 184 -14.48 -17.99 -7.63
C GLY A 184 -14.63 -19.39 -8.26
N ARG A 185 -13.50 -20.05 -8.57
CA ARG A 185 -13.52 -21.43 -9.10
C ARG A 185 -13.99 -22.45 -8.07
N ALA A 186 -13.61 -22.32 -6.81
CA ALA A 186 -14.06 -23.23 -5.74
C ALA A 186 -15.59 -23.25 -5.62
N VAL A 187 -16.20 -22.08 -5.77
CA VAL A 187 -17.66 -21.91 -5.73
C VAL A 187 -18.34 -22.38 -7.03
N GLY A 188 -17.60 -22.53 -8.13
CA GLY A 188 -18.08 -23.08 -9.40
C GLY A 188 -18.40 -22.02 -10.45
N VAL A 189 -17.91 -20.80 -10.27
CA VAL A 189 -18.05 -19.70 -11.23
C VAL A 189 -16.87 -19.72 -12.21
N PRO A 190 -17.09 -19.46 -13.52
CA PRO A 190 -16.01 -19.32 -14.50
C PRO A 190 -15.28 -17.98 -14.30
N ALA A 191 -14.60 -17.84 -13.16
CA ALA A 191 -13.75 -16.70 -12.86
C ALA A 191 -12.58 -16.64 -13.86
N ARG A 192 -12.29 -15.44 -14.38
CA ARG A 192 -11.20 -15.24 -15.34
C ARG A 192 -10.09 -14.43 -14.70
N PHE A 193 -8.87 -14.95 -14.73
CA PHE A 193 -7.67 -14.22 -14.32
C PHE A 193 -7.07 -13.51 -15.53
N ARG A 194 -6.85 -12.20 -15.42
CA ARG A 194 -6.33 -11.37 -16.51
C ARG A 194 -5.11 -10.59 -16.05
N VAL A 195 -4.13 -10.52 -16.95
CA VAL A 195 -3.02 -9.58 -16.83
C VAL A 195 -3.26 -8.48 -17.84
N SER A 196 -3.59 -7.29 -17.33
CA SER A 196 -3.79 -6.08 -18.11
C SER A 196 -2.59 -5.14 -17.99
N ARG A 197 -2.53 -4.14 -18.86
CA ARG A 197 -1.55 -3.05 -18.78
C ARG A 197 -2.29 -1.72 -18.80
N ARG A 198 -2.09 -0.89 -17.79
CA ARG A 198 -2.58 0.49 -17.77
C ARG A 198 -1.39 1.42 -17.88
N GLY A 199 -1.06 1.83 -19.10
CA GLY A 199 0.21 2.51 -19.37
C GLY A 199 1.40 1.60 -19.17
N LEU A 200 2.34 2.03 -18.33
CA LEU A 200 3.51 1.24 -17.91
C LEU A 200 3.21 0.23 -16.80
N PHE A 201 2.04 0.29 -16.16
CA PHE A 201 1.71 -0.54 -15.01
C PHE A 201 1.10 -1.88 -15.42
N ILE A 202 1.67 -2.96 -14.89
CA ILE A 202 1.06 -4.29 -14.94
C ILE A 202 -0.04 -4.33 -13.88
N VAL A 203 -1.25 -4.71 -14.28
CA VAL A 203 -2.40 -4.82 -13.39
C VAL A 203 -2.93 -6.26 -13.48
N PHE A 204 -3.04 -6.90 -12.34
CA PHE A 204 -3.71 -8.20 -12.21
C PHE A 204 -5.18 -7.94 -11.92
N GLU A 205 -6.08 -8.59 -12.65
CA GLU A 205 -7.52 -8.41 -12.49
C GLU A 205 -8.23 -9.76 -12.47
N SER A 206 -9.07 -9.94 -11.46
CA SER A 206 -10.00 -11.07 -11.37
C SER A 206 -11.39 -10.67 -11.82
N ASP A 207 -11.85 -11.23 -12.93
CA ASP A 207 -13.25 -11.04 -13.35
C ASP A 207 -14.14 -11.99 -12.55
N LEU A 208 -14.74 -11.44 -11.49
CA LEU A 208 -15.71 -12.09 -10.62
C LEU A 208 -17.16 -11.61 -10.88
N SER A 209 -17.40 -10.94 -12.01
CA SER A 209 -18.72 -10.38 -12.35
C SER A 209 -19.86 -11.39 -12.24
N GLN A 210 -19.59 -12.67 -12.51
CA GLN A 210 -20.58 -13.74 -12.43
C GLN A 210 -21.03 -14.06 -10.99
N LEU A 211 -20.40 -13.56 -9.92
CA LEU A 211 -20.78 -13.91 -8.54
C LEU A 211 -22.22 -13.51 -8.20
N VAL A 212 -22.78 -12.52 -8.90
CA VAL A 212 -24.19 -12.13 -8.74
C VAL A 212 -25.18 -13.25 -9.04
N THR A 213 -24.80 -14.26 -9.83
CA THR A 213 -25.68 -15.40 -10.12
C THR A 213 -25.80 -16.37 -8.94
N LEU A 214 -24.96 -16.22 -7.92
CA LEU A 214 -24.96 -17.06 -6.73
C LEU A 214 -25.78 -16.45 -5.59
N PRO A 215 -26.25 -17.25 -4.62
CA PRO A 215 -26.84 -16.72 -3.39
C PRO A 215 -25.82 -15.87 -2.60
N ARG A 216 -26.28 -14.75 -2.00
CA ARG A 216 -25.43 -13.79 -1.26
C ARG A 216 -24.45 -14.41 -0.28
N ARG A 217 -24.87 -15.45 0.45
CA ARG A 217 -24.06 -16.16 1.45
C ARG A 217 -22.80 -16.81 0.85
N VAL A 218 -22.89 -17.24 -0.40
CA VAL A 218 -21.78 -17.92 -1.10
C VAL A 218 -20.81 -16.91 -1.71
N ARG A 219 -21.29 -15.70 -2.05
CA ARG A 219 -20.49 -14.62 -2.65
C ARG A 219 -19.36 -14.12 -1.74
N TYR A 220 -19.52 -14.22 -0.41
CA TYR A 220 -18.53 -13.75 0.55
C TYR A 220 -17.19 -14.46 0.42
N SER A 221 -17.16 -15.76 0.12
CA SER A 221 -15.89 -16.48 0.06
C SER A 221 -14.97 -15.94 -1.04
N PRO A 222 -15.44 -15.72 -2.28
CA PRO A 222 -14.65 -15.04 -3.30
C PRO A 222 -14.36 -13.58 -3.01
N MET A 223 -15.24 -12.84 -2.32
CA MET A 223 -15.01 -11.43 -1.97
C MET A 223 -13.96 -11.24 -0.86
N LEU A 224 -13.88 -12.17 0.10
CA LEU A 224 -12.92 -12.13 1.21
C LEU A 224 -11.59 -12.79 0.88
N ALA A 225 -11.45 -13.44 -0.28
CA ALA A 225 -10.29 -14.27 -0.58
C ALA A 225 -8.97 -13.48 -0.67
N GLY A 226 -8.96 -12.31 -1.30
CA GLY A 226 -7.77 -11.44 -1.35
C GLY A 226 -7.33 -11.00 0.05
N ILE A 227 -8.28 -10.54 0.87
CA ILE A 227 -8.02 -10.19 2.28
C ILE A 227 -7.49 -11.40 3.06
N ALA A 228 -8.05 -12.59 2.85
CA ALA A 228 -7.59 -13.81 3.50
C ALA A 228 -6.14 -14.15 3.15
N PHE A 229 -5.73 -13.94 1.89
CA PHE A 229 -4.34 -14.04 1.47
C PHE A 229 -3.45 -13.02 2.19
N ASP A 230 -3.85 -11.75 2.18
CA ASP A 230 -3.10 -10.64 2.79
C ASP A 230 -2.89 -10.83 4.30
N VAL A 231 -3.95 -11.15 5.05
CA VAL A 231 -3.85 -11.37 6.51
C VAL A 231 -3.03 -12.61 6.85
N THR A 232 -3.06 -13.64 6.00
CA THR A 232 -2.22 -14.84 6.18
C THR A 232 -0.75 -14.50 5.95
N LEU A 233 -0.44 -13.74 4.90
CA LEU A 233 0.92 -13.28 4.62
C LEU A 233 1.43 -12.35 5.73
N LEU A 234 0.60 -11.44 6.21
CA LEU A 234 0.92 -10.55 7.34
C LEU A 234 1.21 -11.34 8.61
N ALA A 235 0.36 -12.32 8.97
CA ALA A 235 0.56 -13.15 10.14
C ALA A 235 1.84 -14.00 10.03
N ALA A 236 2.10 -14.59 8.86
CA ALA A 236 3.32 -15.36 8.62
C ALA A 236 4.57 -14.50 8.76
N ALA A 237 4.57 -13.28 8.19
CA ALA A 237 5.68 -12.35 8.34
C ALA A 237 5.91 -11.98 9.82
N LEU A 238 4.84 -11.61 10.56
CA LEU A 238 4.94 -11.27 11.98
C LEU A 238 5.43 -12.43 12.85
N LEU A 239 4.95 -13.66 12.60
CA LEU A 239 5.37 -14.85 13.33
C LEU A 239 6.85 -15.19 13.07
N LEU A 240 7.32 -15.03 11.83
CA LEU A 240 8.72 -15.26 11.49
C LEU A 240 9.63 -14.21 12.13
N ARG A 241 9.21 -12.92 12.12
CA ARG A 241 9.91 -11.86 12.86
C ARG A 241 9.94 -12.15 14.37
N LEU A 242 8.80 -12.55 14.96
CA LEU A 242 8.75 -12.93 16.37
C LEU A 242 9.72 -14.08 16.68
N GLY A 243 9.72 -15.14 15.86
CA GLY A 243 10.62 -16.27 16.02
C GLY A 243 12.10 -15.88 15.96
N PHE A 244 12.44 -14.87 15.16
CA PHE A 244 13.79 -14.29 15.13
C PHE A 244 14.12 -13.51 16.41
N ARG A 245 13.20 -12.67 16.89
CA ARG A 245 13.39 -11.86 18.11
C ARG A 245 13.48 -12.69 19.39
N GLU A 246 12.79 -13.83 19.43
CA GLU A 246 12.82 -14.79 20.54
C GLU A 246 13.93 -15.86 20.38
N GLU A 247 14.83 -15.69 19.40
CA GLU A 247 15.93 -16.63 19.11
C GLU A 247 15.49 -18.07 18.79
N VAL A 248 14.19 -18.28 18.50
CA VAL A 248 13.61 -19.58 18.12
C VAL A 248 13.99 -19.96 16.68
N VAL A 249 14.14 -18.96 15.81
CA VAL A 249 14.47 -19.14 14.40
C VAL A 249 15.62 -18.21 14.03
N SER A 250 16.74 -18.77 13.56
CA SER A 250 17.83 -17.98 13.00
C SER A 250 17.55 -17.62 11.54
N ILE A 251 17.33 -16.34 11.26
CA ILE A 251 17.24 -15.78 9.90
C ILE A 251 18.29 -14.68 9.71
N PRO A 252 18.73 -14.39 8.47
CA PRO A 252 19.61 -13.27 8.21
C PRO A 252 18.97 -11.94 8.66
N PRO A 253 19.70 -10.99 9.27
CA PRO A 253 19.14 -9.70 9.70
C PRO A 253 18.47 -8.91 8.57
N ALA A 254 19.01 -8.99 7.35
CA ALA A 254 18.40 -8.39 6.16
C ALA A 254 17.01 -8.98 5.84
N LEU A 255 16.77 -10.25 6.16
CA LEU A 255 15.46 -10.88 5.99
C LEU A 255 14.46 -10.38 7.02
N ASP A 256 14.84 -10.16 8.28
CA ASP A 256 13.94 -9.55 9.28
C ASP A 256 13.51 -8.12 8.87
N ARG A 257 14.46 -7.31 8.41
CA ARG A 257 14.17 -5.95 7.88
C ARG A 257 13.26 -6.00 6.66
N PHE A 258 13.52 -6.92 5.71
CA PHE A 258 12.64 -7.15 4.57
C PHE A 258 11.22 -7.56 5.00
N LEU A 259 11.09 -8.45 5.98
CA LEU A 259 9.79 -8.83 6.54
C LEU A 259 9.09 -7.63 7.19
N GLY A 260 9.83 -6.72 7.83
CA GLY A 260 9.29 -5.45 8.30
C GLY A 260 8.72 -4.58 7.18
N ALA A 261 9.41 -4.51 6.05
CA ALA A 261 8.92 -3.81 4.85
C ALA A 261 7.66 -4.47 4.27
N VAL A 262 7.60 -5.81 4.29
CA VAL A 262 6.40 -6.57 3.89
C VAL A 262 5.23 -6.29 4.84
N VAL A 263 5.46 -6.29 6.16
CA VAL A 263 4.45 -5.94 7.17
C VAL A 263 3.94 -4.51 6.93
N PHE A 264 4.83 -3.55 6.73
CA PHE A 264 4.47 -2.17 6.40
C PHE A 264 3.58 -2.09 5.16
N GLY A 265 4.03 -2.69 4.05
CA GLY A 265 3.29 -2.71 2.79
C GLY A 265 1.91 -3.38 2.91
N GLN A 266 1.84 -4.49 3.64
CA GLN A 266 0.60 -5.22 3.90
C GLN A 266 -0.38 -4.39 4.73
N LEU A 267 0.07 -3.69 5.77
CA LEU A 267 -0.79 -2.79 6.55
C LEU A 267 -1.35 -1.66 5.67
N VAL A 268 -0.52 -1.05 4.82
CA VAL A 268 -0.97 -0.02 3.89
C VAL A 268 -2.03 -0.57 2.92
N VAL A 269 -1.83 -1.78 2.38
CA VAL A 269 -2.80 -2.45 1.51
C VAL A 269 -4.09 -2.78 2.26
N LEU A 270 -4.01 -3.33 3.47
CA LEU A 270 -5.15 -3.65 4.35
C LEU A 270 -6.02 -2.43 4.68
N VAL A 271 -5.37 -1.32 5.05
CA VAL A 271 -6.04 -0.04 5.27
C VAL A 271 -6.73 0.42 3.99
N TRP A 272 -6.03 0.38 2.86
CA TRP A 272 -6.60 0.77 1.58
C TRP A 272 -7.82 -0.09 1.19
N GLN A 273 -7.73 -1.41 1.32
CA GLN A 273 -8.82 -2.31 0.90
C GLN A 273 -10.05 -2.22 1.81
N MET A 274 -9.88 -1.99 3.11
CA MET A 274 -10.99 -1.91 4.06
C MET A 274 -11.60 -0.51 4.13
N CYS A 275 -10.77 0.53 4.19
CA CYS A 275 -11.22 1.91 4.37
C CYS A 275 -11.48 2.64 3.05
N GLY A 276 -10.94 2.14 1.92
CA GLY A 276 -11.13 2.67 0.57
C GLY A 276 -12.52 2.40 -0.01
N VAL A 277 -13.58 2.49 0.79
CA VAL A 277 -14.96 2.15 0.42
C VAL A 277 -15.48 2.99 -0.75
N ALA A 278 -15.05 4.26 -0.85
CA ALA A 278 -15.35 5.12 -2.00
C ALA A 278 -14.75 4.59 -3.33
N PHE A 279 -13.78 3.68 -3.23
CA PHE A 279 -12.94 3.21 -4.31
C PHE A 279 -13.13 1.71 -4.66
N ARG A 280 -14.37 1.16 -4.63
CA ARG A 280 -14.78 -0.27 -4.87
C ARG A 280 -13.63 -1.22 -4.53
N SER A 281 -13.15 -1.04 -3.31
CA SER A 281 -12.23 -1.95 -2.68
C SER A 281 -12.96 -3.24 -2.29
N ASP A 282 -12.22 -4.23 -1.82
CA ASP A 282 -12.82 -5.46 -1.30
C ASP A 282 -13.78 -5.17 -0.14
N GLY A 283 -13.42 -4.23 0.73
CA GLY A 283 -14.29 -3.74 1.80
C GLY A 283 -15.61 -3.19 1.27
N TYR A 284 -15.59 -2.44 0.16
CA TYR A 284 -16.82 -2.00 -0.50
C TYR A 284 -17.63 -3.18 -1.04
N ALA A 285 -17.02 -4.15 -1.71
CA ALA A 285 -17.73 -5.30 -2.27
C ALA A 285 -18.43 -6.12 -1.19
N ILE A 286 -17.77 -6.32 -0.04
CA ILE A 286 -18.31 -7.01 1.13
C ILE A 286 -19.49 -6.23 1.71
N LEU A 287 -19.34 -4.92 1.91
CA LEU A 287 -20.38 -4.05 2.45
C LEU A 287 -21.58 -3.96 1.50
N ALA A 288 -21.36 -3.79 0.20
CA ALA A 288 -22.43 -3.74 -0.81
C ALA A 288 -23.22 -5.05 -0.82
N ASN A 289 -22.53 -6.21 -0.80
CA ASN A 289 -23.20 -7.51 -0.72
C ASN A 289 -23.97 -7.71 0.60
N ALA A 290 -23.42 -7.25 1.73
CA ALA A 290 -24.07 -7.34 3.04
C ALA A 290 -25.31 -6.45 3.15
N LEU A 291 -25.25 -5.24 2.59
CA LEU A 291 -26.35 -4.27 2.59
C LEU A 291 -27.42 -4.57 1.52
N GLY A 292 -27.06 -5.41 0.54
CA GLY A 292 -27.92 -5.82 -0.55
C GLY A 292 -28.06 -4.75 -1.61
N CYS A 293 -26.97 -4.01 -1.87
CA CYS A 293 -26.95 -2.88 -2.77
C CYS A 293 -26.19 -3.20 -4.06
N HIS A 294 -26.69 -2.69 -5.20
CA HIS A 294 -26.13 -2.98 -6.53
C HIS A 294 -25.47 -1.78 -7.20
N ASN A 295 -25.78 -0.55 -6.78
CA ASN A 295 -25.16 0.68 -7.29
C ASN A 295 -24.79 1.66 -6.15
N LEU A 296 -24.44 1.12 -4.98
CA LEU A 296 -24.28 1.89 -3.73
C LEU A 296 -23.34 3.09 -3.88
N ARG A 297 -22.22 2.94 -4.59
CA ARG A 297 -21.26 4.03 -4.80
C ARG A 297 -21.85 5.18 -5.58
N ARG A 298 -22.56 4.90 -6.68
CA ARG A 298 -23.17 5.94 -7.53
C ARG A 298 -24.31 6.61 -6.78
N ALA A 299 -25.14 5.83 -6.10
CA ALA A 299 -26.19 6.35 -5.22
C ALA A 299 -25.62 7.26 -4.12
N THR A 300 -24.53 6.85 -3.48
CA THR A 300 -23.82 7.64 -2.45
C THR A 300 -23.23 8.93 -3.04
N ALA A 301 -22.59 8.86 -4.21
CA ALA A 301 -22.02 10.02 -4.87
C ALA A 301 -23.09 11.06 -5.26
N LEU A 302 -24.23 10.61 -5.82
CA LEU A 302 -25.36 11.50 -6.13
C LEU A 302 -26.01 12.07 -4.86
N THR A 303 -26.12 11.27 -3.80
CA THR A 303 -26.64 11.74 -2.49
C THR A 303 -25.75 12.81 -1.88
N VAL A 304 -24.43 12.63 -1.95
CA VAL A 304 -23.46 13.64 -1.50
C VAL A 304 -23.53 14.88 -2.38
N LYS A 305 -23.58 14.73 -3.71
CA LYS A 305 -23.73 15.85 -4.65
C LYS A 305 -24.99 16.64 -4.31
N TYR A 306 -26.14 15.98 -4.13
CA TYR A 306 -27.42 16.58 -3.75
C TYR A 306 -27.37 17.37 -2.43
N ARG A 307 -26.61 16.89 -1.44
CA ARG A 307 -26.44 17.58 -0.15
C ARG A 307 -25.54 18.80 -0.23
N LEU A 308 -24.51 18.75 -1.08
CA LEU A 308 -23.54 19.83 -1.22
C LEU A 308 -23.96 20.86 -2.28
N ARG A 309 -24.69 20.42 -3.31
CA ARG A 309 -25.04 21.18 -4.53
C ARG A 309 -26.35 20.67 -5.14
N ARG A 310 -26.93 21.44 -6.07
CA ARG A 310 -28.06 20.94 -6.87
C ARG A 310 -27.61 19.83 -7.83
N LEU A 311 -28.46 18.81 -7.98
CA LEU A 311 -28.35 17.82 -9.04
C LEU A 311 -28.88 18.41 -10.35
N ASP A 312 -28.28 18.00 -11.46
CA ASP A 312 -28.84 18.28 -12.78
C ASP A 312 -30.08 17.40 -12.99
N ALA A 313 -31.01 17.83 -13.84
CA ALA A 313 -32.23 17.08 -14.16
C ALA A 313 -31.99 15.58 -14.48
N PRO A 314 -31.02 15.20 -15.35
CA PRO A 314 -30.76 13.79 -15.63
C PRO A 314 -30.21 13.01 -14.43
N GLU A 315 -29.42 13.64 -13.56
CA GLU A 315 -28.87 12.98 -12.37
C GLU A 315 -29.91 12.77 -11.28
N ALA A 316 -30.84 13.71 -11.14
CA ALA A 316 -31.99 13.58 -10.24
C ALA A 316 -32.90 12.41 -10.69
N GLU A 317 -33.13 12.29 -12.01
CA GLU A 317 -33.86 11.17 -12.59
C GLU A 317 -33.11 9.84 -12.44
N GLU A 318 -31.79 9.84 -12.60
CA GLU A 318 -30.94 8.66 -12.35
C GLU A 318 -31.10 8.17 -10.91
N LEU A 319 -30.97 9.07 -9.91
CA LEU A 319 -31.14 8.72 -8.50
C LEU A 319 -32.57 8.25 -8.19
N ALA A 320 -33.58 8.88 -8.79
CA ALA A 320 -34.99 8.49 -8.64
C ALA A 320 -35.32 7.12 -9.25
N ARG A 321 -34.54 6.67 -10.26
CA ARG A 321 -34.66 5.33 -10.86
C ARG A 321 -33.90 4.23 -10.12
N MET A 322 -32.97 4.57 -9.22
CA MET A 322 -32.22 3.56 -8.45
C MET A 322 -33.11 2.80 -7.46
N GLY A 323 -32.67 1.58 -7.08
CA GLY A 323 -33.39 0.77 -6.10
C GLY A 323 -33.64 1.50 -4.78
N SER A 324 -34.79 1.23 -4.15
CA SER A 324 -35.18 1.83 -2.87
C SER A 324 -34.15 1.54 -1.77
N ARG A 325 -33.59 0.32 -1.78
CA ARG A 325 -32.52 -0.12 -0.89
C ARG A 325 -31.25 0.71 -1.07
N ASP A 326 -30.79 0.88 -2.31
CA ASP A 326 -29.60 1.68 -2.64
C ASP A 326 -29.73 3.13 -2.16
N ARG A 327 -30.90 3.75 -2.37
CA ARG A 327 -31.17 5.11 -1.88
C ARG A 327 -31.19 5.20 -0.36
N SER A 328 -31.88 4.26 0.30
CA SER A 328 -31.98 4.23 1.76
C SER A 328 -30.61 4.09 2.41
N VAL A 329 -29.78 3.17 1.90
CA VAL A 329 -28.43 2.96 2.41
C VAL A 329 -27.52 4.15 2.09
N ALA A 330 -27.58 4.70 0.86
CA ALA A 330 -26.79 5.87 0.46
C ALA A 330 -27.00 7.11 1.36
N SER A 331 -28.17 7.24 1.99
CA SER A 331 -28.50 8.36 2.90
C SER A 331 -27.56 8.48 4.11
N TRP A 332 -26.97 7.38 4.56
CA TRP A 332 -26.02 7.34 5.67
C TRP A 332 -24.65 6.78 5.28
N PHE A 333 -24.56 5.97 4.22
CA PHE A 333 -23.31 5.33 3.80
C PHE A 333 -22.19 6.32 3.38
N TRP A 334 -22.56 7.54 3.01
CA TRP A 334 -21.57 8.60 2.79
C TRP A 334 -20.75 8.91 4.06
N LEU A 335 -21.30 8.74 5.26
CA LEU A 335 -20.55 8.89 6.52
C LEU A 335 -19.45 7.83 6.64
N VAL A 336 -19.75 6.58 6.28
CA VAL A 336 -18.76 5.50 6.23
C VAL A 336 -17.67 5.82 5.21
N SER A 337 -18.07 6.35 4.05
CA SER A 337 -17.12 6.74 3.00
C SER A 337 -16.22 7.89 3.44
N VAL A 338 -16.75 8.88 4.17
CA VAL A 338 -15.98 10.00 4.74
C VAL A 338 -15.06 9.51 5.86
N ALA A 339 -15.55 8.67 6.77
CA ALA A 339 -14.73 8.09 7.85
C ALA A 339 -13.58 7.25 7.29
N GLY A 340 -13.84 6.44 6.26
CA GLY A 340 -12.80 5.70 5.55
C GLY A 340 -11.78 6.64 4.90
N GLY A 341 -12.23 7.69 4.23
CA GLY A 341 -11.35 8.72 3.66
C GLY A 341 -10.50 9.46 4.70
N PHE A 342 -11.08 9.79 5.86
CA PHE A 342 -10.34 10.40 6.98
C PHE A 342 -9.28 9.46 7.54
N PHE A 343 -9.61 8.19 7.75
CA PHE A 343 -8.64 7.21 8.25
C PHE A 343 -7.50 7.00 7.26
N MET A 344 -7.79 6.96 5.96
CA MET A 344 -6.75 6.93 4.92
C MET A 344 -5.88 8.19 4.96
N PHE A 345 -6.47 9.37 5.20
CA PHE A 345 -5.74 10.64 5.38
C PHE A 345 -4.81 10.59 6.58
N TRP A 346 -5.31 10.14 7.72
CA TRP A 346 -4.49 9.95 8.90
C TRP A 346 -3.35 8.96 8.65
N ALA A 347 -3.62 7.81 8.03
CA ALA A 347 -2.61 6.81 7.71
C ALA A 347 -1.57 7.37 6.71
N PHE A 348 -2.00 8.18 5.75
CA PHE A 348 -1.08 8.89 4.85
C PHE A 348 -0.14 9.83 5.62
N ILE A 349 -0.68 10.67 6.51
CA ILE A 349 0.12 11.62 7.30
C ILE A 349 1.05 10.88 8.27
N LYS A 350 0.55 9.84 8.94
CA LYS A 350 1.33 9.10 9.92
C LYS A 350 2.42 8.27 9.27
N TYR A 351 2.16 7.68 8.09
CA TYR A 351 3.04 6.68 7.50
C TYR A 351 3.67 7.05 6.16
N LEU A 352 2.92 7.60 5.21
CA LEU A 352 3.45 7.86 3.86
C LEU A 352 4.21 9.19 3.78
N LEU A 353 3.82 10.18 4.57
CA LEU A 353 4.47 11.49 4.59
C LEU A 353 5.91 11.44 5.15
N PRO A 354 6.19 10.78 6.30
CA PRO A 354 7.57 10.62 6.79
C PRO A 354 8.46 9.87 5.80
N PHE A 355 7.94 8.82 5.15
CA PHE A 355 8.65 8.11 4.09
C PHE A 355 9.02 9.04 2.92
N THR A 356 8.07 9.85 2.45
CA THR A 356 8.31 10.81 1.36
C THR A 356 9.36 11.85 1.76
N TYR A 357 9.30 12.33 3.00
CA TYR A 357 10.28 13.27 3.55
C TYR A 357 11.68 12.67 3.61
N GLY A 358 11.83 11.48 4.18
CA GLY A 358 13.13 10.79 4.26
C GLY A 358 13.73 10.51 2.88
N MET A 359 12.90 10.18 1.87
CA MET A 359 13.39 10.08 0.49
C MET A 359 13.91 11.40 -0.06
N ILE A 360 13.21 12.53 0.20
CA ILE A 360 13.65 13.85 -0.27
C ILE A 360 14.97 14.24 0.42
N GLU A 361 15.08 13.98 1.71
CA GLU A 361 16.30 14.28 2.48
C GLU A 361 17.50 13.46 1.99
N TRP A 362 17.28 12.21 1.54
CA TRP A 362 18.34 11.40 0.95
C TRP A 362 18.69 11.83 -0.48
N VAL A 363 17.70 12.06 -1.34
CA VAL A 363 17.90 12.38 -2.77
C VAL A 363 18.42 13.81 -2.98
N GLY A 364 17.92 14.77 -2.21
CA GLY A 364 18.15 16.20 -2.42
C GLY A 364 19.63 16.58 -2.41
N PRO A 365 20.40 16.21 -1.38
CA PRO A 365 21.85 16.46 -1.32
C PRO A 365 22.62 15.74 -2.42
N ASN A 366 22.24 14.51 -2.77
CA ASN A 366 22.91 13.71 -3.78
C ASN A 366 22.79 14.30 -5.20
N ILE A 367 21.64 14.89 -5.54
CA ILE A 367 21.46 15.59 -6.82
C ILE A 367 22.06 17.01 -6.75
N GLY A 368 21.89 17.69 -5.61
CA GLY A 368 22.36 19.06 -5.40
C GLY A 368 23.88 19.20 -5.40
N SER A 369 24.62 18.15 -5.04
CA SER A 369 26.08 18.13 -5.10
C SER A 369 26.65 18.18 -6.51
N LEU A 370 25.85 17.88 -7.54
CA LEU A 370 26.24 17.82 -8.95
C LEU A 370 27.47 16.92 -9.22
N ALA A 371 27.75 15.97 -8.31
CA ALA A 371 28.85 15.01 -8.40
C ALA A 371 28.52 13.89 -9.40
N ALA A 372 28.42 14.24 -10.70
CA ALA A 372 28.02 13.35 -11.78
C ALA A 372 29.02 12.21 -12.06
N ASP A 373 30.17 12.23 -11.42
CA ASP A 373 31.17 11.17 -11.37
C ASP A 373 30.83 10.06 -10.35
N THR A 374 29.90 10.33 -9.42
CA THR A 374 29.52 9.36 -8.38
C THR A 374 28.34 8.47 -8.80
N VAL A 375 28.38 7.21 -8.39
CA VAL A 375 27.28 6.26 -8.61
C VAL A 375 26.00 6.75 -7.91
N VAL A 376 26.12 7.31 -6.71
CA VAL A 376 25.01 7.80 -5.88
C VAL A 376 24.21 8.93 -6.54
N PHE A 377 24.88 9.80 -7.32
CA PHE A 377 24.21 10.84 -8.11
C PHE A 377 23.27 10.23 -9.17
N TRP A 378 23.76 9.30 -9.97
CA TRP A 378 22.97 8.64 -11.01
C TRP A 378 21.85 7.78 -10.42
N GLN A 379 22.12 7.13 -9.29
CA GLN A 379 21.13 6.41 -8.50
C GLN A 379 19.99 7.34 -8.08
N SER A 380 20.31 8.49 -7.48
CA SER A 380 19.30 9.48 -7.07
C SER A 380 18.49 10.01 -8.24
N LEU A 381 19.13 10.23 -9.40
CA LEU A 381 18.45 10.64 -10.63
C LEU A 381 17.48 9.57 -11.16
N VAL A 382 17.88 8.29 -11.16
CA VAL A 382 17.01 7.17 -11.55
C VAL A 382 15.82 7.06 -10.60
N LEU A 383 16.04 7.22 -9.30
CA LEU A 383 14.98 7.18 -8.29
C LEU A 383 13.95 8.30 -8.51
N VAL A 384 14.41 9.53 -8.75
CA VAL A 384 13.54 10.65 -9.13
C VAL A 384 12.81 10.38 -10.44
N ALA A 385 13.50 9.86 -11.45
CA ALA A 385 12.89 9.54 -12.73
C ALA A 385 11.81 8.46 -12.60
N LEU A 386 12.02 7.42 -11.77
CA LEU A 386 11.03 6.39 -11.47
C LEU A 386 9.82 6.98 -10.75
N LEU A 387 10.03 7.83 -9.73
CA LEU A 387 8.95 8.50 -9.02
C LEU A 387 8.16 9.42 -9.97
N VAL A 388 8.83 10.29 -10.73
CA VAL A 388 8.19 11.18 -11.71
C VAL A 388 7.44 10.38 -12.78
N ALA A 389 8.00 9.27 -13.28
CA ALA A 389 7.32 8.41 -14.23
C ALA A 389 6.02 7.84 -13.66
N GLN A 390 5.98 7.47 -12.37
CA GLN A 390 4.75 7.00 -11.74
C GLN A 390 3.63 8.06 -11.76
N PHE A 391 3.98 9.36 -11.71
CA PHE A 391 3.02 10.46 -11.71
C PHE A 391 2.73 11.04 -13.10
N ALA A 392 3.72 11.09 -13.99
CA ALA A 392 3.63 11.70 -15.33
C ALA A 392 2.86 10.84 -16.34
N VAL A 393 2.87 9.52 -16.17
CA VAL A 393 2.17 8.57 -17.05
C VAL A 393 0.65 8.78 -17.02
N ILE A 394 0.09 9.20 -15.88
CA ILE A 394 -1.36 9.36 -15.70
C ILE A 394 -1.94 10.51 -16.53
N PRO A 395 -1.44 11.76 -16.48
CA PRO A 395 -1.93 12.84 -17.35
C PRO A 395 -1.60 12.60 -18.84
N LEU A 396 -0.51 11.89 -19.15
CA LEU A 396 -0.17 11.51 -20.53
C LEU A 396 -1.19 10.53 -21.12
N ILE A 397 -1.62 9.53 -20.35
CA ILE A 397 -2.70 8.60 -20.74
C ILE A 397 -4.04 9.34 -20.82
N ALA A 398 -4.37 10.14 -19.80
CA ALA A 398 -5.63 10.90 -19.79
C ALA A 398 -5.73 11.91 -20.95
N ARG A 399 -4.61 12.39 -21.49
CA ARG A 399 -4.57 13.21 -22.72
C ARG A 399 -4.72 12.37 -23.99
N ARG A 400 -4.10 11.19 -24.03
CA ARG A 400 -4.21 10.26 -25.16
C ARG A 400 -5.63 9.71 -25.32
N GLU A 401 -6.29 9.37 -24.21
CA GLU A 401 -7.65 8.84 -24.20
C GLU A 401 -8.70 9.90 -24.56
N ARG A 402 -8.48 11.18 -24.21
CA ARG A 402 -9.33 12.31 -24.67
C ARG A 402 -9.21 12.60 -26.17
N GLY A 403 -8.21 12.05 -26.84
CA GLY A 403 -8.06 12.17 -28.30
C GLY A 403 -9.00 11.27 -29.10
N ASP A 404 -9.66 10.30 -28.45
CA ASP A 404 -10.51 9.27 -29.09
C ASP A 404 -12.02 9.47 -28.84
N ASP A 405 -12.45 10.65 -28.36
CA ASP A 405 -13.85 10.94 -28.05
C ASP A 405 -14.72 11.02 -29.32
N ARG A 406 -15.27 9.88 -29.74
CA ARG A 406 -16.57 9.83 -30.42
C ARG A 406 -17.67 10.02 -29.37
N PRO A 407 -18.70 10.84 -29.62
CA PRO A 407 -19.78 11.08 -28.67
C PRO A 407 -20.47 9.76 -28.30
N ALA A 408 -20.47 9.42 -27.02
CA ALA A 408 -21.12 8.24 -26.49
C ALA A 408 -22.65 8.37 -26.56
N ALA A 409 -23.31 7.36 -27.11
CA ALA A 409 -24.76 7.22 -27.07
C ALA A 409 -25.26 7.13 -25.60
N PRO A 410 -26.50 7.59 -25.31
CA PRO A 410 -27.08 7.50 -23.97
C PRO A 410 -27.06 6.05 -23.48
N THR A 411 -26.48 5.85 -22.30
CA THR A 411 -26.23 4.53 -21.72
C THR A 411 -27.46 4.03 -20.98
N PRO A 412 -27.93 2.80 -21.25
CA PRO A 412 -28.96 2.17 -20.43
C PRO A 412 -28.44 1.86 -19.03
N VAL A 413 -29.35 1.80 -18.06
CA VAL A 413 -29.07 1.48 -16.65
C VAL A 413 -28.70 -0.01 -16.53
N VAL A 414 -27.46 -0.33 -16.88
CA VAL A 414 -26.80 -1.60 -16.53
C VAL A 414 -26.33 -1.48 -15.07
N PRO A 415 -26.52 -2.48 -14.19
CA PRO A 415 -25.84 -2.54 -12.90
C PRO A 415 -24.35 -2.28 -13.07
N GLN A 416 -23.91 -1.11 -12.65
CA GLN A 416 -22.53 -0.67 -12.85
C GLN A 416 -21.59 -1.33 -11.84
N ASP A 417 -22.14 -1.94 -10.78
CA ASP A 417 -21.39 -2.65 -9.73
C ASP A 417 -21.75 -4.14 -9.65
N ALA A 418 -21.94 -4.83 -10.79
CA ALA A 418 -21.68 -6.28 -10.80
C ALA A 418 -20.31 -6.51 -10.10
N PRO A 419 -20.14 -7.53 -9.25
CA PRO A 419 -18.97 -7.77 -8.42
C PRO A 419 -17.80 -8.24 -9.30
N THR A 420 -17.43 -7.45 -10.29
CA THR A 420 -16.07 -7.40 -10.75
C THR A 420 -15.27 -6.92 -9.54
N VAL A 421 -14.75 -7.86 -8.75
CA VAL A 421 -13.53 -7.66 -7.94
C VAL A 421 -12.37 -7.57 -8.92
N SER A 422 -12.50 -6.63 -9.84
CA SER A 422 -11.42 -6.12 -10.64
C SER A 422 -11.05 -4.83 -9.94
N SER A 423 -9.77 -4.50 -9.90
CA SER A 423 -9.28 -3.16 -9.61
C SER A 423 -9.73 -2.13 -10.67
N ARG A 424 -11.03 -2.08 -11.00
CA ARG A 424 -11.72 -1.07 -11.81
C ARG A 424 -11.82 0.23 -11.00
N TYR A 425 -10.66 0.76 -10.62
CA TYR A 425 -10.49 2.14 -10.21
C TYR A 425 -9.55 2.89 -11.14
N ALA A 426 -10.15 3.92 -11.73
CA ALA A 426 -9.50 4.96 -12.49
C ALA A 426 -8.52 5.72 -11.56
N PRO A 427 -7.27 5.94 -11.99
CA PRO A 427 -6.20 6.56 -11.20
C PRO A 427 -6.46 8.03 -10.79
N ALA A 428 -7.53 8.67 -11.28
CA ALA A 428 -7.75 10.11 -11.16
C ALA A 428 -8.09 10.65 -9.75
N TRP A 429 -8.47 9.80 -8.79
CA TRP A 429 -9.00 10.28 -7.50
C TRP A 429 -8.05 10.05 -6.31
N ARG A 430 -7.10 9.12 -6.45
CA ARG A 430 -5.85 9.11 -5.63
C ARG A 430 -5.15 10.47 -5.73
N THR A 431 -5.30 11.13 -6.88
CA THR A 431 -4.78 12.46 -7.20
C THR A 431 -5.52 13.61 -6.50
N LEU A 432 -6.84 13.51 -6.25
CA LEU A 432 -7.60 14.58 -5.56
C LEU A 432 -7.31 14.63 -4.04
N PHE A 433 -7.04 13.48 -3.44
CA PHE A 433 -6.55 13.38 -2.07
C PHE A 433 -5.14 13.96 -1.93
N VAL A 434 -4.27 13.75 -2.92
CA VAL A 434 -2.94 14.38 -2.98
C VAL A 434 -3.03 15.89 -3.28
N VAL A 435 -4.01 16.37 -4.06
CA VAL A 435 -4.26 17.82 -4.24
C VAL A 435 -4.74 18.47 -2.93
N LEU A 436 -5.52 17.77 -2.11
CA LEU A 436 -5.92 18.24 -0.77
C LEU A 436 -4.74 18.23 0.22
N VAL A 437 -3.86 17.22 0.13
CA VAL A 437 -2.58 17.15 0.86
C VAL A 437 -1.65 18.30 0.45
N ILE A 438 -1.56 18.64 -0.85
CA ILE A 438 -0.73 19.74 -1.37
C ILE A 438 -1.26 21.10 -0.89
N PHE A 439 -2.59 21.29 -0.82
CA PHE A 439 -3.20 22.51 -0.26
C PHE A 439 -3.06 22.61 1.26
N ALA A 440 -3.14 21.49 1.99
CA ALA A 440 -2.89 21.45 3.43
C ALA A 440 -1.40 21.63 3.77
N SER A 441 -0.48 21.11 2.96
CA SER A 441 0.97 21.24 3.14
C SER A 441 1.52 22.61 2.76
N MET A 442 0.82 23.38 1.91
CA MET A 442 1.23 24.76 1.57
C MET A 442 0.74 25.82 2.56
N TYR A 443 -0.17 25.52 3.51
CA TYR A 443 -0.72 26.52 4.44
C TYR A 443 -0.68 26.15 5.93
N GLY A 444 -0.35 24.91 6.32
CA GLY A 444 -0.48 24.44 7.70
C GLY A 444 0.79 24.24 8.54
N ILE A 445 2.00 24.31 7.97
CA ILE A 445 3.22 23.82 8.66
C ILE A 445 4.01 24.92 9.38
N ASN A 446 3.72 26.21 9.15
CA ASN A 446 4.52 27.27 9.79
C ASN A 446 4.07 27.65 11.23
N ASN A 447 3.00 27.07 11.80
CA ASN A 447 2.47 27.56 13.10
C ASN A 447 2.04 26.50 14.15
N LEU A 448 2.22 25.20 13.94
CA LEU A 448 1.78 24.19 14.96
C LEU A 448 2.92 23.66 15.86
N ARG A 449 4.04 24.38 15.97
CA ARG A 449 5.11 24.08 16.93
C ARG A 449 4.88 24.64 18.34
N GLN A 450 3.82 25.41 18.56
CA GLN A 450 3.61 26.13 19.83
C GLN A 450 2.56 25.55 20.80
N PHE A 451 1.83 24.47 20.48
CA PHE A 451 0.56 24.21 21.19
C PHE A 451 0.44 22.96 22.07
N VAL A 452 1.36 21.99 22.09
CA VAL A 452 1.15 20.80 22.95
C VAL A 452 2.46 20.37 23.61
N GLY A 453 2.77 21.01 24.74
CA GLY A 453 3.70 20.50 25.73
C GLY A 453 3.00 19.51 26.66
N VAL A 454 3.48 18.27 26.71
CA VAL A 454 3.13 17.31 27.77
C VAL A 454 4.36 16.43 28.05
N SER A 455 4.76 16.42 29.31
CA SER A 455 5.86 15.69 29.96
C SER A 455 5.41 14.34 30.53
N ALA A 456 6.31 13.35 30.63
CA ALA A 456 6.50 12.49 31.84
C ALA A 456 7.57 11.38 31.66
N ASP A 457 8.46 11.34 32.64
CA ASP A 457 9.50 10.39 33.07
C ASP A 457 9.22 8.87 32.96
N ALA A 458 10.28 8.05 32.80
CA ALA A 458 10.94 7.34 33.92
C ALA A 458 11.76 6.08 33.53
N THR A 459 13.04 6.13 33.94
CA THR A 459 13.82 5.11 34.70
C THR A 459 14.52 3.91 34.02
N ALA A 460 15.75 3.72 34.50
CA ALA A 460 16.88 2.90 34.06
C ALA A 460 16.92 1.46 34.62
N ASP A 461 17.88 0.67 34.08
CA ASP A 461 18.75 -0.38 34.70
C ASP A 461 18.87 -1.64 33.80
N ASN A 462 19.98 -2.35 33.53
CA ASN A 462 21.41 -2.37 33.93
C ASN A 462 22.15 -3.37 32.96
N VAL A 463 23.38 -3.09 32.46
CA VAL A 463 24.70 -3.78 32.75
C VAL A 463 24.81 -5.26 32.25
N ALA A 464 25.82 -5.74 31.50
CA ALA A 464 27.28 -5.57 31.51
C ALA A 464 27.95 -5.92 30.16
N ALA A 465 29.14 -5.34 29.94
CA ALA A 465 30.08 -5.64 28.85
C ALA A 465 31.20 -6.54 29.39
N ASP A 466 31.67 -7.51 28.58
CA ASP A 466 32.85 -8.33 28.87
C ASP A 466 34.00 -8.03 27.90
N ALA A 467 35.23 -8.17 28.41
CA ALA A 467 36.46 -7.56 27.93
C ALA A 467 37.30 -8.45 27.00
N LEU A 468 37.81 -7.87 25.90
CA LEU A 468 38.97 -8.32 25.12
C LEU A 468 40.12 -7.30 25.30
N ASP A 469 41.36 -7.77 25.28
CA ASP A 469 42.62 -7.01 25.43
C ASP A 469 42.93 -6.19 24.17
N ASP A 470 42.90 -4.87 24.28
CA ASP A 470 42.92 -3.90 23.19
C ASP A 470 44.05 -2.85 23.34
N SER A 471 45.12 -3.20 24.07
CA SER A 471 46.23 -2.30 24.41
C SER A 471 47.04 -1.77 23.22
N CYS A 472 46.86 -2.34 22.02
CA CYS A 472 47.57 -1.92 20.80
C CYS A 472 46.86 -0.79 20.02
N LEU A 473 45.61 -0.46 20.40
CA LEU A 473 44.82 0.56 19.71
C LEU A 473 45.04 1.95 20.35
N PRO A 474 45.09 3.02 19.53
CA PRO A 474 45.30 4.38 20.03
C PRO A 474 44.07 4.89 20.79
N GLY A 475 44.28 5.89 21.66
CA GLY A 475 43.24 6.48 22.51
C GLY A 475 42.81 5.60 23.68
N GLN A 476 41.96 6.16 24.53
CA GLN A 476 41.39 5.51 25.70
C GLN A 476 40.10 4.75 25.32
N ARG A 477 39.94 3.55 25.89
CA ARG A 477 38.72 2.77 25.75
C ARG A 477 37.61 3.34 26.62
N VAL A 478 36.42 3.47 26.05
CA VAL A 478 35.19 3.85 26.74
C VAL A 478 34.23 2.67 26.70
N ARG A 479 33.52 2.44 27.81
CA ARG A 479 32.47 1.41 27.85
C ARG A 479 31.40 1.71 26.79
N ILE A 480 31.06 0.73 25.96
CA ILE A 480 29.97 0.90 24.99
C ILE A 480 28.63 0.96 25.75
N LEU A 481 27.86 2.01 25.51
CA LEU A 481 26.49 2.19 26.00
C LEU A 481 25.50 1.44 25.10
N ASP A 482 24.29 1.19 25.61
CA ASP A 482 23.19 0.73 24.75
C ASP A 482 22.92 1.78 23.66
N TYR A 483 22.67 1.32 22.44
CA TYR A 483 22.74 2.15 21.24
C TYR A 483 21.45 2.11 20.41
N PRO A 484 20.28 2.40 20.99
CA PRO A 484 19.04 2.48 20.23
C PRO A 484 19.08 3.64 19.25
N HIS A 485 18.42 3.46 18.11
CA HIS A 485 18.05 4.58 17.26
C HIS A 485 16.95 5.40 17.95
N VAL A 486 17.25 6.66 18.25
CA VAL A 486 16.36 7.59 18.96
C VAL A 486 16.04 8.81 18.10
N SER A 487 14.94 9.49 18.43
CA SER A 487 14.54 10.69 17.69
C SER A 487 15.41 11.90 18.07
N GLN A 488 15.28 12.98 17.30
CA GLN A 488 15.98 14.24 17.59
C GLN A 488 15.61 14.83 18.96
N GLN A 489 14.43 14.52 19.49
CA GLN A 489 13.98 14.99 20.79
C GLN A 489 14.63 14.21 21.93
N ASP A 490 14.83 12.90 21.74
CA ASP A 490 15.31 12.00 22.79
C ASP A 490 16.82 12.13 23.04
N ILE A 491 17.57 12.71 22.10
CA ILE A 491 19.03 12.85 22.20
C ILE A 491 19.46 13.91 23.22
N GLY A 492 18.63 14.95 23.42
CA GLY A 492 18.98 16.09 24.26
C GLY A 492 19.06 15.74 25.74
N ASP A 493 18.37 14.67 26.13
CA ASP A 493 18.33 14.12 27.48
C ASP A 493 19.29 12.92 27.65
N THR A 494 20.00 12.52 26.59
CA THR A 494 20.94 11.41 26.63
C THR A 494 22.20 11.82 27.39
N VAL A 495 22.46 11.15 28.51
CA VAL A 495 23.73 11.26 29.23
C VAL A 495 24.70 10.22 28.68
N TYR A 496 25.69 10.70 27.94
CA TYR A 496 26.79 9.87 27.48
C TYR A 496 27.85 9.69 28.58
N ASN A 497 28.61 8.60 28.49
CA ASN A 497 29.69 8.29 29.41
C ASN A 497 31.07 8.80 28.94
N SER A 498 31.12 9.53 27.83
CA SER A 498 32.31 10.23 27.33
C SER A 498 31.93 11.57 26.69
N ASN A 499 32.88 12.50 26.67
CA ASN A 499 32.76 13.79 25.97
C ASN A 499 33.98 13.99 25.04
N PRO A 500 33.83 14.00 23.70
CA PRO A 500 32.60 13.72 22.97
C PRO A 500 32.09 12.27 23.11
N PRO A 501 30.82 12.01 22.76
CA PRO A 501 30.25 10.67 22.80
C PRO A 501 30.87 9.68 21.79
N THR A 502 31.18 8.48 22.28
CA THR A 502 31.81 7.38 21.51
C THR A 502 30.89 6.20 21.23
N SER A 503 29.72 6.15 21.89
CA SER A 503 28.67 5.15 21.74
C SER A 503 27.42 5.66 22.47
N GLY A 504 26.28 4.98 22.32
CA GLY A 504 25.05 5.32 23.01
C GLY A 504 23.88 5.58 22.06
N PRO A 505 22.73 6.03 22.58
CA PRO A 505 21.57 6.39 21.77
C PRO A 505 21.95 7.41 20.70
N HIS A 506 21.53 7.19 19.46
CA HIS A 506 21.90 8.05 18.34
C HIS A 506 20.79 8.09 17.29
N TYR A 507 20.85 8.99 16.31
CA TYR A 507 19.77 9.08 15.32
C TYR A 507 19.80 7.87 14.40
N GLY A 508 18.67 7.48 13.80
CA GLY A 508 18.65 6.39 12.80
C GLY A 508 19.36 6.72 11.47
N ALA A 509 19.70 8.00 11.24
CA ALA A 509 20.42 8.43 10.04
C ALA A 509 21.87 8.81 10.37
N ALA A 510 22.81 8.09 9.74
CA ALA A 510 24.22 8.42 9.78
C ALA A 510 24.49 9.80 9.16
N VAL A 511 25.28 10.63 9.83
CA VAL A 511 25.84 11.81 9.16
C VAL A 511 26.79 11.38 8.04
N ALA A 512 26.65 11.96 6.85
CA ALA A 512 27.56 11.65 5.76
C ALA A 512 29.03 11.97 6.14
N PRO A 513 30.01 11.21 5.64
CA PRO A 513 31.41 11.57 5.83
C PRO A 513 31.71 12.87 5.11
N GLY A 514 32.62 13.67 5.68
CA GLY A 514 32.98 14.96 5.11
C GLY A 514 33.27 16.03 6.15
N ILE A 515 33.40 17.26 5.65
CA ILE A 515 33.75 18.43 6.44
C ILE A 515 32.49 19.28 6.66
N TYR A 516 32.22 19.54 7.93
CA TYR A 516 31.11 20.37 8.37
C TYR A 516 31.66 21.59 9.11
N ARG A 517 31.27 22.78 8.67
CA ARG A 517 31.66 24.04 9.32
C ARG A 517 30.67 24.50 10.39
N THR A 518 29.63 23.71 10.60
CA THR A 518 28.61 23.90 11.64
C THR A 518 28.66 22.74 12.61
N PRO A 519 28.45 22.96 13.92
CA PRO A 519 28.44 21.86 14.88
C PRO A 519 27.40 20.80 14.55
N LEU A 520 27.81 19.54 14.65
CA LEU A 520 26.94 18.38 14.54
C LEU A 520 26.53 17.94 15.94
N SER A 521 25.29 17.47 16.06
CA SER A 521 24.80 16.92 17.33
C SER A 521 25.42 15.56 17.63
N PRO A 522 25.54 15.17 18.91
CA PRO A 522 26.01 13.84 19.29
C PRO A 522 25.30 12.68 18.59
N GLY A 523 23.98 12.77 18.41
CA GLY A 523 23.20 11.73 17.73
C GLY A 523 23.59 11.53 16.26
N GLN A 524 24.12 12.56 15.59
CA GLN A 524 24.64 12.45 14.22
C GLN A 524 26.01 11.77 14.18
N THR A 525 26.89 12.16 15.10
CA THR A 525 28.30 11.73 15.10
C THR A 525 28.45 10.32 15.67
N VAL A 526 27.65 9.92 16.64
CA VAL A 526 27.65 8.56 17.21
C VAL A 526 27.17 7.52 16.19
N HIS A 527 26.14 7.80 15.40
CA HIS A 527 25.72 6.89 14.33
C HIS A 527 26.88 6.67 13.33
N GLY A 528 27.57 7.74 12.91
CA GLY A 528 28.73 7.60 12.02
C GLY A 528 29.78 6.63 12.58
N GLN A 529 30.04 6.70 13.89
CA GLN A 529 30.97 5.81 14.59
C GLN A 529 30.45 4.36 14.63
N GLU A 530 29.13 4.14 14.72
CA GLU A 530 28.49 2.82 14.63
C GLU A 530 28.77 2.11 13.28
N HIS A 531 29.09 2.87 12.23
CA HIS A 531 29.49 2.32 10.93
C HIS A 531 31.01 2.42 10.71
N GLY A 532 31.78 2.50 11.79
CA GLY A 532 33.25 2.51 11.76
C GLY A 532 33.89 3.82 11.31
N ARG A 533 33.16 4.95 11.31
CA ARG A 533 33.76 6.26 10.99
C ARG A 533 34.51 6.85 12.18
N VAL A 534 35.52 7.65 11.86
CA VAL A 534 36.26 8.43 12.85
C VAL A 534 35.80 9.89 12.78
N VAL A 535 35.46 10.47 13.93
CA VAL A 535 35.02 11.86 14.04
C VAL A 535 36.13 12.70 14.64
N ILE A 536 36.51 13.76 13.92
CA ILE A 536 37.51 14.76 14.33
C ILE A 536 36.75 16.00 14.78
N HIS A 537 36.74 16.22 16.10
CA HIS A 537 36.14 17.37 16.76
C HIS A 537 37.22 18.42 17.03
N TYR A 538 36.91 19.69 16.79
CA TYR A 538 37.79 20.81 17.17
C TYR A 538 36.98 21.95 17.81
N ARG A 539 37.60 22.72 18.70
CA ARG A 539 36.91 23.85 19.33
C ARG A 539 36.64 24.98 18.34
N PRO A 540 35.54 25.74 18.47
CA PRO A 540 35.23 26.86 17.57
C PRO A 540 36.30 27.95 17.50
N ASP A 541 37.13 28.11 18.53
CA ASP A 541 38.22 29.09 18.59
C ASP A 541 39.59 28.53 18.15
N THR A 542 39.62 27.31 17.60
CA THR A 542 40.83 26.71 17.03
C THR A 542 41.39 27.61 15.91
N PRO A 543 42.71 27.90 15.87
CA PRO A 543 43.35 28.68 14.81
C PRO A 543 43.05 28.14 13.39
N ALA A 544 42.86 29.05 12.43
CA ALA A 544 42.41 28.71 11.09
C ALA A 544 43.37 27.80 10.31
N ASP A 545 44.68 27.91 10.57
CA ASP A 545 45.72 27.05 10.02
C ASP A 545 45.61 25.61 10.54
N ILE A 546 45.30 25.43 11.82
CA ILE A 546 45.03 24.11 12.42
C ILE A 546 43.73 23.52 11.87
N VAL A 547 42.66 24.32 11.76
CA VAL A 547 41.39 23.86 11.15
C VAL A 547 41.63 23.40 9.71
N ALA A 548 42.41 24.14 8.93
CA ALA A 548 42.77 23.75 7.57
C ALA A 548 43.57 22.43 7.52
N ALA A 549 44.46 22.21 8.48
CA ALA A 549 45.20 20.95 8.61
C ALA A 549 44.28 19.77 8.95
N LEU A 550 43.34 19.93 9.90
CA LEU A 550 42.33 18.92 10.23
C LEU A 550 41.40 18.61 9.05
N GLU A 551 40.95 19.63 8.32
CA GLU A 551 40.18 19.44 7.07
C GLU A 551 41.00 18.69 6.01
N SER A 552 42.31 18.93 5.93
CA SER A 552 43.21 18.21 5.01
C SER A 552 43.30 16.72 5.37
N ILE A 553 43.45 16.39 6.65
CA ILE A 553 43.41 15.01 7.15
C ILE A 553 42.06 14.36 6.83
N GLY A 554 40.94 15.04 7.10
CA GLY A 554 39.61 14.53 6.77
C GLY A 554 39.41 14.26 5.27
N LYS A 555 39.98 15.09 4.39
CA LYS A 555 39.95 14.82 2.94
C LYS A 555 40.82 13.62 2.55
N ARG A 556 41.99 13.48 3.19
CA ARG A 556 42.92 12.36 2.95
C ARG A 556 42.29 11.01 3.31
N PHE A 557 41.46 10.96 4.35
CA PHE A 557 40.82 9.75 4.85
C PHE A 557 39.33 9.63 4.48
N ALA A 558 38.85 10.42 3.52
CA ALA A 558 37.51 10.20 2.96
C ALA A 558 37.45 8.83 2.26
N PRO A 559 36.35 8.04 2.43
CA PRO A 559 35.06 8.40 3.01
C PRO A 559 34.88 8.03 4.50
N ASP A 560 35.95 7.85 5.27
CA ASP A 560 35.87 7.24 6.59
C ASP A 560 35.84 8.25 7.75
N THR A 561 35.91 9.55 7.45
CA THR A 561 36.05 10.60 8.47
C THR A 561 34.96 11.67 8.40
N VAL A 562 34.59 12.19 9.58
CA VAL A 562 33.74 13.37 9.75
C VAL A 562 34.55 14.42 10.50
N VAL A 563 34.60 15.66 10.00
CA VAL A 563 35.30 16.78 10.65
C VAL A 563 34.29 17.88 10.95
N HIS A 564 34.20 18.33 12.20
CA HIS A 564 33.30 19.43 12.57
C HIS A 564 33.73 20.20 13.82
N PRO A 565 33.31 21.48 13.96
CA PRO A 565 33.51 22.20 15.21
C PRO A 565 32.59 21.63 16.29
N ASN A 566 33.08 21.51 17.51
CA ASN A 566 32.29 21.07 18.66
C ASN A 566 32.55 22.01 19.84
N PRO A 567 31.57 22.85 20.25
CA PRO A 567 31.74 23.79 21.36
C PRO A 567 31.73 23.12 22.74
N GLU A 568 31.33 21.86 22.83
CA GLU A 568 31.11 21.15 24.10
C GLU A 568 32.31 20.32 24.55
N ILE A 569 33.40 20.27 23.75
CA ILE A 569 34.61 19.50 24.08
C ILE A 569 35.55 20.26 25.00
N ASP A 570 36.17 19.55 25.93
CA ASP A 570 37.05 20.13 26.95
C ASP A 570 38.47 20.46 26.41
N SER A 571 38.97 19.67 25.45
CA SER A 571 40.29 19.83 24.81
C SER A 571 40.24 20.67 23.53
N GLN A 572 41.39 21.04 22.96
CA GLN A 572 41.43 21.75 21.67
C GLN A 572 40.92 20.87 20.51
N ILE A 573 41.31 19.61 20.51
CA ILE A 573 40.93 18.60 19.51
C ILE A 573 40.51 17.33 20.26
N ALA A 574 39.47 16.66 19.78
CA ALA A 574 39.08 15.32 20.25
C ALA A 574 38.79 14.40 19.07
N LEU A 575 39.27 13.17 19.15
CA LEU A 575 39.10 12.12 18.14
C LEU A 575 38.21 11.05 18.73
N THR A 576 37.12 10.68 18.06
CA THR A 576 36.22 9.63 18.52
C THR A 576 35.99 8.56 17.46
N ALA A 577 36.02 7.30 17.90
CA ALA A 577 35.61 6.12 17.16
C ALA A 577 34.75 5.25 18.09
N TRP A 578 34.09 4.21 17.57
CA TRP A 578 33.17 3.41 18.40
C TRP A 578 33.86 2.85 19.66
N GLY A 579 33.42 3.32 20.82
CA GLY A 579 34.00 2.95 22.13
C GLY A 579 35.44 3.42 22.38
N ARG A 580 35.98 4.39 21.61
CA ARG A 580 37.34 4.94 21.83
C ARG A 580 37.40 6.46 21.65
N ILE A 581 38.19 7.10 22.49
CA ILE A 581 38.40 8.55 22.49
C ILE A 581 39.89 8.90 22.63
N ASP A 582 40.37 9.90 21.91
CA ASP A 582 41.67 10.51 22.14
C ASP A 582 41.58 12.04 22.13
N THR A 583 42.05 12.69 23.21
CA THR A 583 41.94 14.14 23.40
C THR A 583 43.32 14.80 23.34
N LEU A 584 43.42 15.91 22.62
CA LEU A 584 44.67 16.64 22.39
C LEU A 584 44.48 18.14 22.70
N ASP A 585 45.39 18.71 23.51
CA ASP A 585 45.42 20.16 23.80
C ASP A 585 46.17 20.97 22.72
N THR A 586 46.96 20.31 21.89
CA THR A 586 47.71 20.90 20.78
C THR A 586 47.62 20.02 19.55
N TYR A 587 47.71 20.61 18.35
CA TYR A 587 47.76 19.85 17.10
C TYR A 587 48.99 18.94 17.04
N ASP A 588 48.77 17.67 16.76
CA ASP A 588 49.78 16.64 16.55
C ASP A 588 49.32 15.75 15.37
N GLU A 589 49.91 15.99 14.20
CA GLU A 589 49.50 15.33 12.96
C GLU A 589 49.70 13.82 13.02
N ASP A 590 50.85 13.36 13.51
CA ASP A 590 51.22 11.95 13.52
C ASP A 590 50.26 11.16 14.42
N ARG A 591 49.91 11.72 15.59
CA ARG A 591 48.95 11.10 16.52
C ARG A 591 47.54 11.04 15.94
N ILE A 592 47.08 12.13 15.30
CA ILE A 592 45.75 12.17 14.68
C ILE A 592 45.65 11.15 13.53
N VAL A 593 46.68 11.12 12.67
CA VAL A 593 46.78 10.18 11.54
C VAL A 593 46.80 8.74 12.05
N ALA A 594 47.57 8.43 13.09
CA ALA A 594 47.62 7.09 13.67
C ALA A 594 46.26 6.65 14.23
N PHE A 595 45.53 7.54 14.90
CA PHE A 595 44.18 7.25 15.40
C PHE A 595 43.20 6.94 14.27
N VAL A 596 43.18 7.78 13.24
CA VAL A 596 42.27 7.59 12.09
C VAL A 596 42.60 6.31 11.32
N ASP A 597 43.87 6.09 11.00
CA ASP A 597 44.30 4.97 10.17
C ASP A 597 44.06 3.62 10.87
N LEU A 598 44.29 3.56 12.18
CA LEU A 598 44.09 2.34 12.95
C LEU A 598 42.63 2.07 13.31
N LEU A 599 41.72 3.05 13.38
CA LEU A 599 40.35 2.83 13.88
C LEU A 599 39.24 2.92 12.83
N ARG A 600 39.50 3.50 11.66
CA ARG A 600 38.52 3.52 10.56
C ARG A 600 38.10 2.12 10.14
N GLY A 601 36.81 1.92 9.87
CA GLY A 601 36.23 0.67 9.40
C GLY A 601 36.14 -0.48 10.43
N ARG A 602 36.59 -0.29 11.68
CA ARG A 602 36.67 -1.38 12.67
C ARG A 602 35.34 -1.86 13.27
N TYR A 603 34.25 -1.10 13.14
CA TYR A 603 32.95 -1.45 13.76
C TYR A 603 31.81 -1.65 12.74
N ASP A 604 32.12 -1.70 11.44
CA ASP A 604 31.14 -2.12 10.43
C ASP A 604 30.65 -3.55 10.76
N HIS A 605 29.33 -3.75 10.91
CA HIS A 605 28.64 -4.93 11.49
C HIS A 605 28.94 -6.32 10.85
N ALA A 606 30.04 -6.47 10.12
CA ALA A 606 30.64 -7.75 9.78
C ALA A 606 31.16 -8.45 11.05
N PRO A 607 31.23 -9.80 11.07
CA PRO A 607 32.01 -10.53 12.07
C PRO A 607 33.49 -10.29 11.77
N ALA A 608 33.99 -9.09 12.05
CA ALA A 608 35.41 -8.84 12.15
C ALA A 608 35.87 -9.55 13.42
N GLY A 609 36.48 -10.71 13.23
CA GLY A 609 37.21 -11.38 14.28
C GLY A 609 38.13 -10.38 14.99
N SER A 610 38.21 -10.53 16.30
CA SER A 610 39.11 -9.84 17.20
C SER A 610 40.59 -10.17 16.95
N SER A 611 41.11 -10.00 15.73
CA SER A 611 42.42 -10.58 15.34
C SER A 611 43.61 -9.61 15.27
N ASP A 612 43.47 -8.32 15.59
CA ASP A 612 44.48 -7.35 15.14
C ASP A 612 45.43 -6.79 16.20
N CYS A 613 45.24 -7.09 17.49
CA CYS A 613 46.31 -6.95 18.46
C CYS A 613 47.05 -8.30 18.59
N GLN A 614 47.79 -8.71 17.55
CA GLN A 614 48.78 -9.76 17.76
C GLN A 614 49.90 -9.20 18.62
N ALA A 615 50.03 -9.74 19.83
CA ALA A 615 51.11 -9.43 20.76
C ALA A 615 52.47 -9.76 20.12
N GLY A 616 53.28 -8.72 19.89
CA GLY A 616 54.74 -8.70 19.96
C GLY A 616 55.56 -9.66 19.08
N THR A 617 56.41 -9.07 18.23
CA THR A 617 57.81 -9.50 18.06
C THR A 617 58.72 -8.29 18.10
#